data_AF-Q10XJ0-F1
#
_entry.id   AF-Q10XJ0-F1
#
_cell.length_a   1.000
_cell.length_b   1.000
_cell.length_c   1.000
_cell.angle_alpha   90.00
_cell.angle_beta   90.00
_cell.angle_gamma   90.00
#
_symmetry.space_group_name_H-M   'P 1'
#
loop_
_entity.id
_entity.type
_entity.pdbx_description
1 polymer ?
#
loop_
_entity_poly.entity_id
_entity_poly.type
_entity_poly.pdbx_seq_one_letter_code
_entity_poly.pdbx_strand_id
1 'polypeptide(L)'
;MLSARDKSDELAEEKDAVSLTIVLREMANTIVNIKDVFMTTEKIVSPEIFRKYIRQFLKGWHNNLELVYQGTEINASVLRGETGSKSIAMPLLDRIMGCMSLDPVQRKILNEKQELPVELVLENYYGFVNYMPAPHRNFLEETYHKSLVRNFVMDNNSPDLREAYNNCIDKILLMRTNHLKMIPKYISNPGENNNTVYGTGGTSYRTYLGTLRNVTESAAINNKNTAKI
;
A
#
# COMPACT_ATOMS: atom_id res chain seq x y z
N MET A 1 -16.02 -4.60 1.20
CA MET A 1 -14.61 -4.99 1.46
C MET A 1 -14.52 -6.20 2.38
N LEU A 2 -15.19 -6.25 3.53
CA LEU A 2 -15.28 -7.47 4.37
C LEU A 2 -15.75 -8.70 3.56
N SER A 3 -16.85 -8.55 2.81
CA SER A 3 -17.36 -9.61 1.93
C SER A 3 -16.43 -10.01 0.78
N ALA A 4 -15.50 -9.14 0.37
CA ALA A 4 -14.61 -9.41 -0.76
C ALA A 4 -13.40 -10.26 -0.34
N ARG A 5 -12.90 -10.05 0.88
CA ARG A 5 -11.82 -10.87 1.48
C ARG A 5 -12.32 -12.29 1.74
N ASP A 6 -13.41 -12.43 2.49
CA ASP A 6 -13.93 -13.75 2.88
C ASP A 6 -14.24 -14.60 1.63
N LYS A 7 -14.91 -13.98 0.64
CA LYS A 7 -15.25 -14.64 -0.62
C LYS A 7 -14.02 -15.00 -1.47
N SER A 8 -13.00 -14.14 -1.55
CA SER A 8 -11.81 -14.47 -2.35
C SER A 8 -10.99 -15.59 -1.74
N ASP A 9 -10.89 -15.63 -0.41
CA ASP A 9 -10.13 -16.66 0.32
C ASP A 9 -10.87 -18.01 0.30
N GLU A 10 -12.18 -18.02 0.52
CA GLU A 10 -13.04 -19.21 0.40
C GLU A 10 -12.93 -19.85 -0.99
N LEU A 11 -13.06 -19.05 -2.05
CA LEU A 11 -12.96 -19.56 -3.43
C LEU A 11 -11.56 -20.07 -3.78
N ALA A 12 -10.51 -19.48 -3.19
CA ALA A 12 -9.14 -19.96 -3.35
C ALA A 12 -8.92 -21.29 -2.61
N GLU A 13 -9.50 -21.47 -1.43
CA GLU A 13 -9.48 -22.71 -0.66
C GLU A 13 -10.23 -23.85 -1.40
N GLU A 14 -11.40 -23.54 -1.95
CA GLU A 14 -12.21 -24.45 -2.76
C GLU A 14 -11.61 -24.72 -4.15
N LYS A 15 -10.57 -23.99 -4.54
CA LYS A 15 -9.92 -24.02 -5.85
C LYS A 15 -10.87 -23.71 -7.02
N ASP A 16 -11.88 -22.87 -6.79
CA ASP A 16 -12.80 -22.40 -7.83
C ASP A 16 -12.18 -21.24 -8.63
N ALA A 17 -11.43 -21.59 -9.67
CA ALA A 17 -10.77 -20.63 -10.54
C ALA A 17 -11.75 -19.71 -11.28
N VAL A 18 -12.94 -20.18 -11.63
CA VAL A 18 -13.90 -19.41 -12.45
C VAL A 18 -14.54 -18.32 -11.59
N SER A 19 -15.06 -18.68 -10.42
CA SER A 19 -15.68 -17.72 -9.51
C SER A 19 -14.66 -16.73 -8.96
N LEU A 20 -13.45 -17.19 -8.63
CA LEU A 20 -12.39 -16.28 -8.17
C LEU A 20 -12.00 -15.26 -9.27
N THR A 21 -11.95 -15.68 -10.54
CA THR A 21 -11.71 -14.77 -11.67
C THR A 21 -12.73 -13.64 -11.72
N ILE A 22 -14.02 -13.94 -11.52
CA ILE A 22 -15.11 -12.95 -11.49
C ILE A 22 -14.90 -11.97 -10.33
N VAL A 23 -14.65 -12.48 -9.13
CA VAL A 23 -14.43 -11.66 -7.92
C VAL A 23 -13.22 -10.73 -8.08
N LEU A 24 -12.12 -11.23 -8.67
CA LEU A 24 -10.94 -10.40 -8.95
C LEU A 24 -11.23 -9.31 -9.98
N ARG A 25 -12.01 -9.58 -11.03
CA ARG A 25 -12.44 -8.55 -11.99
C ARG A 25 -13.28 -7.45 -11.31
N GLU A 26 -14.20 -7.82 -10.42
CA GLU A 26 -14.98 -6.87 -9.61
C GLU A 26 -14.10 -6.06 -8.65
N MET A 27 -13.11 -6.71 -8.04
CA MET A 27 -12.14 -6.06 -7.17
C MET A 27 -11.32 -5.01 -7.93
N ALA A 28 -10.83 -5.33 -9.14
CA ALA A 28 -10.12 -4.39 -10.00
C ALA A 28 -10.96 -3.13 -10.29
N ASN A 29 -12.25 -3.30 -10.61
CA ASN A 29 -13.17 -2.18 -10.82
C ASN A 29 -13.33 -1.32 -9.54
N THR A 30 -13.44 -1.98 -8.38
CA THR A 30 -13.52 -1.29 -7.08
C THR A 30 -12.26 -0.48 -6.80
N ILE A 31 -11.07 -1.01 -7.09
CA ILE A 31 -9.79 -0.29 -6.92
C ILE A 31 -9.73 0.95 -7.82
N VAL A 32 -10.22 0.84 -9.07
CA VAL A 32 -10.34 2.00 -9.98
C VAL A 32 -11.26 3.06 -9.40
N ASN A 33 -12.42 2.68 -8.88
CA ASN A 33 -13.36 3.62 -8.25
C ASN A 33 -12.73 4.33 -7.04
N ILE A 34 -12.00 3.61 -6.17
CA ILE A 34 -11.27 4.21 -5.04
C ILE A 34 -10.26 5.25 -5.55
N LYS A 35 -9.50 4.91 -6.59
CA LYS A 35 -8.55 5.83 -7.22
C LYS A 35 -9.26 7.06 -7.80
N ASP A 36 -10.37 6.89 -8.51
CA ASP A 36 -11.09 8.02 -9.11
C ASP A 36 -11.64 8.97 -8.05
N VAL A 37 -12.25 8.44 -6.99
CA VAL A 37 -12.69 9.24 -5.83
C VAL A 37 -11.50 9.95 -5.19
N PHE A 38 -10.39 9.27 -4.95
CA PHE A 38 -9.19 9.87 -4.38
C PHE A 38 -8.67 11.04 -5.23
N MET A 39 -8.66 10.91 -6.56
CA MET A 39 -8.19 11.97 -7.46
C MET A 39 -9.12 13.18 -7.52
N THR A 40 -10.36 13.10 -7.03
CA THR A 40 -11.22 14.29 -6.88
C THR A 40 -10.66 15.31 -5.89
N THR A 41 -9.73 14.91 -5.01
CA THR A 41 -8.98 15.79 -4.11
C THR A 41 -8.37 16.99 -4.84
N GLU A 42 -7.84 16.78 -6.05
CA GLU A 42 -7.23 17.86 -6.85
C GLU A 42 -8.21 18.95 -7.28
N LYS A 43 -9.52 18.66 -7.25
CA LYS A 43 -10.58 19.60 -7.61
C LYS A 43 -11.12 20.38 -6.41
N ILE A 44 -10.99 19.84 -5.20
CA ILE A 44 -11.64 20.37 -3.99
C ILE A 44 -10.66 20.86 -2.91
N VAL A 45 -9.38 20.49 -2.99
CA VAL A 45 -8.36 20.91 -2.02
C VAL A 45 -7.33 21.80 -2.71
N SER A 46 -7.26 23.07 -2.30
CA SER A 46 -6.20 23.99 -2.72
C SER A 46 -4.84 23.50 -2.21
N PRO A 47 -3.86 23.23 -3.11
CA PRO A 47 -2.54 22.76 -2.69
C PRO A 47 -1.80 23.78 -1.80
N GLU A 48 -1.97 25.07 -2.07
CA GLU A 48 -1.39 26.12 -1.25
C GLU A 48 -1.97 26.14 0.17
N ILE A 49 -3.30 26.09 0.29
CA ILE A 49 -3.97 26.12 1.60
C ILE A 49 -3.56 24.89 2.41
N PHE A 50 -3.58 23.71 1.77
CA PHE A 50 -3.16 22.48 2.43
C PHE A 50 -1.71 22.57 2.90
N ARG A 51 -0.78 22.96 2.02
CA ARG A 51 0.66 22.99 2.33
C ARG A 51 0.99 23.98 3.45
N LYS A 52 0.45 25.21 3.37
CA LYS A 52 0.80 26.32 4.27
C LYS A 52 0.07 26.25 5.60
N TYR A 53 -1.22 25.91 5.58
CA TYR A 53 -2.07 26.10 6.76
C TYR A 53 -2.55 24.79 7.38
N ILE A 54 -2.89 23.76 6.60
CA ILE A 54 -3.45 22.52 7.16
C ILE A 54 -2.34 21.56 7.58
N ARG A 55 -1.37 21.31 6.69
CA ARG A 55 -0.33 20.28 6.84
C ARG A 55 0.47 20.42 8.12
N GLN A 56 0.64 21.64 8.63
CA GLN A 56 1.39 21.91 9.85
C GLN A 56 0.76 21.24 11.08
N PHE A 57 -0.57 21.18 11.15
CA PHE A 57 -1.32 20.53 12.23
C PHE A 57 -1.36 19.00 12.12
N LEU A 58 -1.01 18.46 10.95
CA LEU A 58 -0.98 17.01 10.70
C LEU A 58 0.40 16.39 11.00
N LYS A 59 1.44 17.21 11.20
CA LYS A 59 2.78 16.72 11.54
C LYS A 59 2.79 16.16 12.96
N GLY A 60 3.55 15.08 13.13
CA GLY A 60 3.82 14.52 14.45
C GLY A 60 5.08 15.08 15.07
N TRP A 61 5.54 14.38 16.10
CA TRP A 61 6.68 14.74 16.92
C TRP A 61 7.93 13.94 16.52
N HIS A 62 7.75 12.79 15.88
CA HIS A 62 8.83 11.94 15.35
C HIS A 62 9.77 12.72 14.42
N ASN A 63 11.05 12.77 14.79
CA ASN A 63 12.11 13.52 14.13
C ASN A 63 11.83 15.03 14.00
N ASN A 64 11.02 15.59 14.91
CA ASN A 64 10.60 16.99 14.87
C ASN A 64 10.80 17.70 16.21
N LEU A 65 10.14 17.22 17.28
CA LEU A 65 10.18 17.86 18.60
C LEU A 65 10.24 16.80 19.70
N GLU A 66 11.00 17.10 20.75
CA GLU A 66 10.92 16.33 21.98
C GLU A 66 9.61 16.67 22.72
N LEU A 67 8.82 15.64 23.03
CA LEU A 67 7.54 15.76 23.70
C LEU A 67 7.39 14.65 24.75
N VAL A 68 6.98 15.06 25.95
CA VAL A 68 6.59 14.16 27.04
C VAL A 68 5.20 14.58 27.50
N TYR A 69 4.30 13.61 27.74
CA TYR A 69 3.00 13.92 28.33
C TYR A 69 3.18 14.27 29.80
N GLN A 70 2.71 15.46 30.19
CA GLN A 70 2.83 15.95 31.56
C GLN A 70 2.28 14.93 32.56
N GLY A 71 3.06 14.63 33.59
CA GLY A 71 2.69 13.65 34.61
C GLY A 71 2.93 12.18 34.22
N THR A 72 3.65 11.92 33.12
CA THR A 72 4.02 10.57 32.68
C THR A 72 5.50 10.50 32.31
N GLU A 73 6.04 9.29 32.22
CA GLU A 73 7.36 9.01 31.64
C GLU A 73 7.26 8.67 30.13
N ILE A 74 6.07 8.79 29.53
CA ILE A 74 5.84 8.41 28.14
C ILE A 74 6.49 9.44 27.22
N ASN A 75 7.53 9.00 26.50
CA ASN A 75 8.15 9.78 25.44
C ASN A 75 7.24 9.80 24.19
N ALA A 76 6.51 10.90 24.01
CA ALA A 76 5.62 11.12 22.88
C ALA A 76 6.35 11.57 21.60
N SER A 77 7.66 11.87 21.68
CA SER A 77 8.50 12.24 20.54
C SER A 77 8.57 11.15 19.47
N VAL A 78 8.23 9.91 19.79
CA VAL A 78 8.18 8.80 18.80
C VAL A 78 6.90 8.80 17.96
N LEU A 79 5.87 9.57 18.36
CA LEU A 79 4.58 9.55 17.70
C LEU A 79 4.62 10.28 16.36
N ARG A 80 4.14 9.60 15.33
CA ARG A 80 4.14 10.05 13.94
C ARG A 80 2.85 10.79 13.60
N GLY A 81 2.98 11.79 12.73
CA GLY A 81 1.85 12.59 12.27
C GLY A 81 0.84 11.79 11.46
N GLU A 82 -0.27 12.43 11.13
CA GLU A 82 -1.31 11.87 10.26
C GLU A 82 -0.74 11.55 8.88
N THR A 83 -1.17 10.43 8.30
CA THR A 83 -0.88 10.08 6.91
C THR A 83 -1.92 9.09 6.42
N GLY A 84 -2.24 9.14 5.12
CA GLY A 84 -3.12 8.18 4.47
C GLY A 84 -2.67 6.72 4.62
N SER A 85 -1.39 6.44 4.95
CA SER A 85 -0.92 5.09 5.29
C SER A 85 -1.48 4.52 6.60
N LYS A 86 -2.17 5.34 7.41
CA LYS A 86 -2.94 4.88 8.58
C LYS A 86 -4.35 4.41 8.20
N SER A 87 -4.74 4.49 6.92
CA SER A 87 -5.98 3.89 6.40
C SER A 87 -5.82 2.40 6.14
N ILE A 88 -6.83 1.60 6.49
CA ILE A 88 -6.86 0.15 6.24
C ILE A 88 -6.99 -0.20 4.75
N ALA A 89 -7.49 0.71 3.91
CA ALA A 89 -7.93 0.39 2.55
C ALA A 89 -6.82 -0.24 1.68
N MET A 90 -5.65 0.42 1.63
CA MET A 90 -4.52 -0.10 0.84
C MET A 90 -3.87 -1.33 1.49
N PRO A 91 -3.63 -1.36 2.82
CA PRO A 91 -3.10 -2.56 3.46
C PRO A 91 -3.97 -3.80 3.32
N LEU A 92 -5.30 -3.65 3.33
CA LEU A 92 -6.18 -4.79 3.10
C LEU A 92 -5.99 -5.38 1.69
N LEU A 93 -5.97 -4.53 0.67
CA LEU A 93 -5.71 -4.96 -0.70
C LEU A 93 -4.33 -5.60 -0.82
N ASP A 94 -3.33 -5.05 -0.15
CA ASP A 94 -1.98 -5.62 -0.14
C ASP A 94 -1.93 -7.01 0.49
N ARG A 95 -2.70 -7.26 1.57
CA ARG A 95 -2.76 -8.58 2.21
C ARG A 95 -3.50 -9.59 1.34
N ILE A 96 -4.67 -9.23 0.80
CA ILE A 96 -5.44 -10.12 -0.09
C ILE A 96 -4.60 -10.51 -1.30
N MET A 97 -3.99 -9.52 -1.97
CA MET A 97 -3.24 -9.73 -3.20
C MET A 97 -1.81 -10.23 -2.97
N GLY A 98 -1.37 -10.40 -1.72
CA GLY A 98 -0.01 -10.85 -1.42
C GLY A 98 1.10 -9.87 -1.84
N CYS A 99 0.81 -8.56 -1.92
CA CYS A 99 1.76 -7.52 -2.30
C CYS A 99 2.98 -7.44 -1.37
N MET A 100 2.81 -7.86 -0.11
CA MET A 100 3.82 -7.76 0.94
C MET A 100 4.32 -9.15 1.40
N SER A 101 4.14 -10.20 0.57
CA SER A 101 4.57 -11.56 0.95
C SER A 101 6.09 -11.65 1.06
N LEU A 102 6.82 -10.92 0.20
CA LEU A 102 8.28 -10.98 0.09
C LEU A 102 8.80 -12.43 0.01
N ASP A 103 8.07 -13.26 -0.73
CA ASP A 103 8.54 -14.59 -1.07
C ASP A 103 9.83 -14.53 -1.92
N PRO A 104 10.55 -15.66 -2.10
CA PRO A 104 11.80 -15.66 -2.86
C PRO A 104 11.70 -15.07 -4.28
N VAL A 105 10.53 -15.18 -4.94
CA VAL A 105 10.32 -14.60 -6.27
C VAL A 105 10.24 -13.08 -6.18
N GLN A 106 9.42 -12.54 -5.27
CA GLN A 106 9.34 -11.08 -5.07
C GLN A 106 10.68 -10.49 -4.65
N ARG A 107 11.41 -11.14 -3.72
CA ARG A 107 12.73 -10.68 -3.27
C ARG A 107 13.74 -10.64 -4.40
N LYS A 108 13.73 -11.65 -5.29
CA LYS A 108 14.60 -11.66 -6.47
C LYS A 108 14.32 -10.45 -7.37
N ILE A 109 13.05 -10.19 -7.68
CA ILE A 109 12.64 -9.03 -8.51
C ILE A 109 13.06 -7.71 -7.85
N LEU A 110 12.87 -7.58 -6.54
CA LEU A 110 13.22 -6.37 -5.80
C LEU A 110 14.74 -6.15 -5.73
N ASN A 111 15.52 -7.20 -5.54
CA ASN A 111 16.98 -7.13 -5.50
C ASN A 111 17.57 -6.75 -6.88
N GLU A 112 16.97 -7.21 -7.97
CA GLU A 112 17.37 -6.83 -9.33
C GLU A 112 17.16 -5.34 -9.60
N LYS A 113 16.19 -4.70 -8.96
CA LYS A 113 15.90 -3.27 -9.16
C LYS A 113 16.87 -2.34 -8.45
N GLN A 114 17.60 -2.76 -7.39
CA GLN A 114 18.61 -1.98 -6.63
C GLN A 114 18.26 -0.52 -6.22
N GLU A 115 17.02 -0.06 -6.36
CA GLU A 115 16.74 1.37 -6.39
C GLU A 115 16.35 1.97 -5.04
N LEU A 116 15.80 1.19 -4.10
CA LEU A 116 15.15 1.74 -2.90
C LEU A 116 15.23 0.81 -1.66
N PRO A 117 15.25 1.36 -0.43
CA PRO A 117 15.43 0.60 0.81
C PRO A 117 14.14 -0.11 1.24
N VAL A 118 13.92 -1.32 0.72
CA VAL A 118 12.70 -2.13 0.96
C VAL A 118 12.45 -2.35 2.44
N GLU A 119 13.44 -2.81 3.18
CA GLU A 119 13.32 -3.16 4.61
C GLU A 119 12.88 -1.95 5.44
N LEU A 120 13.54 -0.80 5.25
CA LEU A 120 13.19 0.44 5.94
C LEU A 120 11.77 0.90 5.60
N VAL A 121 11.35 0.79 4.34
CA VAL A 121 9.99 1.21 3.96
C VAL A 121 8.93 0.29 4.55
N LEU A 122 9.20 -1.02 4.63
CA LEU A 122 8.29 -1.97 5.25
C LEU A 122 8.18 -1.77 6.76
N GLU A 123 9.29 -1.46 7.44
CA GLU A 123 9.26 -1.07 8.85
C GLU A 123 8.34 0.14 9.05
N ASN A 124 8.48 1.18 8.22
CA ASN A 124 7.61 2.34 8.26
C ASN A 124 6.13 1.98 7.96
N TYR A 125 5.90 1.15 6.95
CA TYR A 125 4.56 0.70 6.55
C TYR A 125 3.85 -0.02 7.71
N TYR A 126 4.50 -1.00 8.33
CA TYR A 126 3.95 -1.70 9.50
C TYR A 126 3.84 -0.79 10.73
N GLY A 127 4.78 0.15 10.89
CA GLY A 127 4.69 1.21 11.88
C GLY A 127 3.42 2.05 11.73
N PHE A 128 2.97 2.34 10.50
CA PHE A 128 1.69 3.04 10.27
C PHE A 128 0.46 2.16 10.52
N VAL A 129 0.54 0.85 10.24
CA VAL A 129 -0.54 -0.11 10.58
C VAL A 129 -0.82 -0.11 12.09
N ASN A 130 0.19 0.08 12.94
CA ASN A 130 0.01 0.15 14.39
C ASN A 130 -0.88 1.32 14.86
N TYR A 131 -1.06 2.36 14.04
CA TYR A 131 -1.97 3.48 14.35
C TYR A 131 -3.44 3.19 14.00
N MET A 132 -3.74 2.10 13.30
CA MET A 132 -5.13 1.73 12.99
C MET A 132 -5.85 1.24 14.25
N PRO A 133 -7.18 1.38 14.36
CA PRO A 133 -7.96 0.76 15.45
C PRO A 133 -7.69 -0.75 15.59
N ALA A 134 -7.76 -1.27 16.81
CA ALA A 134 -7.45 -2.69 17.09
C ALA A 134 -8.24 -3.69 16.21
N PRO A 135 -9.56 -3.52 15.98
CA PRO A 135 -10.30 -4.42 15.08
C PRO A 135 -9.74 -4.44 13.65
N HIS A 136 -9.26 -3.30 13.14
CA HIS A 136 -8.67 -3.23 11.80
C HIS A 136 -7.33 -3.95 11.73
N ARG A 137 -6.49 -3.81 12.76
CA ARG A 137 -5.20 -4.52 12.82
C ARG A 137 -5.39 -6.03 12.90
N ASN A 138 -6.30 -6.48 13.76
CA ASN A 138 -6.62 -7.90 13.88
C ASN A 138 -7.13 -8.46 12.55
N PHE A 139 -8.02 -7.73 11.88
CA PHE A 139 -8.53 -8.13 10.57
C PHE A 139 -7.43 -8.22 9.50
N LEU A 140 -6.48 -7.29 9.48
CA LEU A 140 -5.33 -7.34 8.57
C LEU A 140 -4.41 -8.52 8.86
N GLU A 141 -4.18 -8.82 10.13
CA GLU A 141 -3.34 -9.95 10.55
C GLU A 141 -3.97 -11.28 10.17
N GLU A 142 -5.27 -11.47 10.45
CA GLU A 142 -6.01 -12.65 9.99
C GLU A 142 -5.95 -12.80 8.47
N THR A 143 -6.13 -11.71 7.73
CA THR A 143 -6.10 -11.74 6.26
C THR A 143 -4.71 -12.11 5.75
N TYR A 144 -3.63 -11.66 6.40
CA TYR A 144 -2.27 -12.01 6.02
C TYR A 144 -2.00 -13.52 6.17
N HIS A 145 -2.48 -14.14 7.25
CA HIS A 145 -2.28 -15.57 7.50
C HIS A 145 -3.20 -16.47 6.67
N LYS A 146 -4.40 -15.98 6.32
CA LYS A 146 -5.43 -16.77 5.64
C LYS A 146 -5.45 -16.60 4.12
N SER A 147 -4.94 -15.50 3.57
CA SER A 147 -5.07 -15.27 2.13
C SER A 147 -4.30 -16.32 1.33
N LEU A 148 -5.04 -17.08 0.53
CA LEU A 148 -4.51 -18.09 -0.39
C LEU A 148 -4.51 -17.61 -1.84
N VAL A 149 -5.09 -16.44 -2.14
CA VAL A 149 -5.36 -15.95 -3.50
C VAL A 149 -4.13 -16.02 -4.39
N ARG A 150 -3.02 -15.42 -3.96
CA ARG A 150 -1.79 -15.36 -4.78
C ARG A 150 -1.19 -16.75 -5.02
N ASN A 151 -1.12 -17.58 -3.98
CA ASN A 151 -0.57 -18.93 -4.09
C ASN A 151 -1.42 -19.78 -5.03
N PHE A 152 -2.74 -19.73 -4.88
CA PHE A 152 -3.65 -20.43 -5.77
C PHE A 152 -3.50 -19.97 -7.23
N VAL A 153 -3.37 -18.66 -7.50
CA VAL A 153 -3.15 -18.16 -8.86
C VAL A 153 -1.79 -18.60 -9.44
N MET A 154 -0.73 -18.69 -8.61
CA MET A 154 0.58 -19.18 -9.04
C MET A 154 0.54 -20.68 -9.41
N ASP A 155 -0.16 -21.48 -8.61
CA ASP A 155 -0.27 -22.93 -8.80
C ASP A 155 -1.26 -23.31 -9.90
N ASN A 156 -2.16 -22.39 -10.27
CA ASN A 156 -3.16 -22.61 -11.30
C ASN A 156 -2.65 -22.20 -12.71
N ASN A 157 -3.01 -23.00 -13.71
CA ASN A 157 -2.63 -22.77 -15.11
C ASN A 157 -3.63 -21.91 -15.91
N SER A 158 -4.73 -21.46 -15.30
CA SER A 158 -5.75 -20.63 -15.94
C SER A 158 -5.20 -19.26 -16.33
N PRO A 159 -5.14 -18.94 -17.64
CA PRO A 159 -4.71 -17.62 -18.10
C PRO A 159 -5.63 -16.51 -17.62
N ASP A 160 -6.94 -16.73 -17.64
CA ASP A 160 -7.97 -15.78 -17.22
C ASP A 160 -7.84 -15.40 -15.74
N LEU A 161 -7.58 -16.39 -14.88
CA LEU A 161 -7.42 -16.16 -13.45
C LEU A 161 -6.17 -15.32 -13.18
N ARG A 162 -5.05 -15.66 -13.85
CA ARG A 162 -3.81 -14.92 -13.76
C ARG A 162 -3.94 -13.49 -14.28
N GLU A 163 -4.63 -13.31 -15.40
CA GLU A 163 -4.92 -11.99 -15.96
C GLU A 163 -5.76 -11.16 -14.99
N ALA A 164 -6.82 -11.73 -14.40
CA ALA A 164 -7.66 -11.03 -13.44
C ALA A 164 -6.88 -10.62 -12.17
N TYR A 165 -6.03 -11.51 -11.64
CA TYR A 165 -5.14 -11.20 -10.53
C TYR A 165 -4.14 -10.08 -10.89
N ASN A 166 -3.45 -10.20 -12.03
CA ASN A 166 -2.46 -9.20 -12.45
C ASN A 166 -3.13 -7.85 -12.73
N ASN A 167 -4.34 -7.84 -13.27
CA ASN A 167 -5.11 -6.61 -13.46
C ASN A 167 -5.42 -5.92 -12.12
N CYS A 168 -5.69 -6.67 -11.03
CA CYS A 168 -5.80 -6.08 -9.69
C CYS A 168 -4.48 -5.44 -9.24
N ILE A 169 -3.35 -6.12 -9.42
CA ILE A 169 -2.01 -5.55 -9.13
C ILE A 169 -1.78 -4.26 -9.92
N ASP A 170 -2.12 -4.25 -11.21
CA ASP A 170 -2.02 -3.06 -12.06
C ASP A 170 -2.90 -1.90 -11.56
N LYS A 171 -4.11 -2.18 -11.06
CA LYS A 171 -4.99 -1.12 -10.50
C LYS A 171 -4.46 -0.58 -9.18
N ILE A 172 -3.89 -1.41 -8.32
CA ILE A 172 -3.19 -0.98 -7.10
C ILE A 172 -1.98 -0.12 -7.47
N LEU A 173 -1.19 -0.55 -8.45
CA LEU A 173 -0.03 0.19 -8.95
C LEU A 173 -0.44 1.52 -9.57
N LEU A 174 -1.54 1.57 -10.33
CA LEU A 174 -2.11 2.79 -10.89
C LEU A 174 -2.47 3.79 -9.78
N MET A 175 -3.15 3.33 -8.73
CA MET A 175 -3.48 4.16 -7.56
C MET A 175 -2.22 4.72 -6.89
N ARG A 176 -1.23 3.87 -6.59
CA ARG A 176 0.05 4.30 -5.99
C ARG A 176 0.82 5.27 -6.87
N THR A 177 0.79 5.05 -8.19
CA THR A 177 1.45 5.91 -9.18
C THR A 177 0.80 7.30 -9.23
N ASN A 178 -0.53 7.36 -9.26
CA ASN A 178 -1.24 8.63 -9.27
C ASN A 178 -1.05 9.39 -7.94
N HIS A 179 -1.08 8.68 -6.82
CA HIS A 179 -0.77 9.27 -5.51
C HIS A 179 0.66 9.86 -5.48
N LEU A 180 1.67 9.11 -5.91
CA LEU A 180 3.05 9.60 -5.97
C LEU A 180 3.21 10.84 -6.88
N LYS A 181 2.50 10.87 -8.02
CA LYS A 181 2.51 12.02 -8.95
C LYS A 181 1.79 13.25 -8.40
N MET A 182 0.73 13.06 -7.62
CA MET A 182 -0.08 14.14 -7.04
C MET A 182 0.65 14.86 -5.90
N ILE A 183 1.32 14.09 -5.03
CA ILE A 183 1.88 14.59 -3.77
C ILE A 183 2.77 15.84 -3.88
N PRO A 184 3.70 15.96 -4.85
CA PRO A 184 4.56 17.14 -4.97
C PRO A 184 3.78 18.47 -4.98
N LYS A 185 2.58 18.51 -5.58
CA LYS A 185 1.74 19.71 -5.63
C LYS A 185 1.35 20.19 -4.23
N TYR A 186 1.16 19.27 -3.29
CA TYR A 186 0.62 19.50 -1.95
C TYR A 186 1.68 19.66 -0.86
N ILE A 187 2.92 19.21 -1.09
CA ILE A 187 3.95 19.22 -0.04
C ILE A 187 5.23 19.96 -0.41
N SER A 188 5.55 20.09 -1.70
CA SER A 188 6.74 20.82 -2.15
C SER A 188 6.39 22.29 -2.39
N ASN A 189 7.31 23.21 -2.12
CA ASN A 189 7.17 24.58 -2.57
C ASN A 189 7.34 24.67 -4.09
N PRO A 190 6.65 25.59 -4.79
CA PRO A 190 6.86 25.80 -6.22
C PRO A 190 8.33 26.18 -6.48
N GLY A 191 8.99 25.51 -7.42
CA GLY A 191 10.40 25.75 -7.74
C GLY A 191 11.42 25.03 -6.85
N GLU A 192 11.00 24.40 -5.74
CA GLU A 192 11.88 23.53 -4.96
C GLU A 192 11.93 22.12 -5.56
N ASN A 193 13.11 21.74 -6.04
CA ASN A 193 13.39 20.38 -6.53
C ASN A 193 14.12 19.54 -5.48
N ASN A 194 13.77 19.71 -4.20
CA ASN A 194 14.47 19.03 -3.11
C ASN A 194 13.98 17.57 -2.97
N ASN A 195 14.92 16.63 -3.09
CA ASN A 195 14.70 15.20 -2.90
C ASN A 195 14.43 14.78 -1.44
N THR A 196 14.35 15.74 -0.52
CA THR A 196 14.31 15.53 0.94
C THR A 196 13.00 15.96 1.60
N VAL A 197 11.93 16.21 0.83
CA VAL A 197 10.64 16.60 1.43
C VAL A 197 10.04 15.41 2.18
N TYR A 198 9.78 15.60 3.47
CA TYR A 198 9.14 14.59 4.31
C TYR A 198 7.62 14.72 4.28
N GLY A 199 6.92 13.59 4.31
CA GLY A 199 5.50 13.54 4.64
C GLY A 199 5.25 13.89 6.10
N THR A 200 4.00 14.15 6.44
CA THR A 200 3.54 14.38 7.83
C THR A 200 3.77 13.18 8.76
N GLY A 201 3.81 11.97 8.19
CA GLY A 201 4.19 10.74 8.88
C GLY A 201 5.69 10.56 9.15
N GLY A 202 6.55 11.51 8.76
CA GLY A 202 7.98 11.50 9.06
C GLY A 202 8.86 10.71 8.10
N THR A 203 8.36 10.33 6.91
CA THR A 203 9.12 9.60 5.88
C THR A 203 9.36 10.45 4.63
N SER A 204 10.45 10.20 3.90
CA SER A 204 10.61 10.72 2.53
C SER A 204 9.50 10.17 1.65
N TYR A 205 8.65 11.05 1.08
CA TYR A 205 7.50 10.59 0.31
C TYR A 205 7.91 9.85 -0.98
N ARG A 206 8.98 10.31 -1.65
CA ARG A 206 9.47 9.70 -2.90
C ARG A 206 9.98 8.30 -2.62
N THR A 207 10.83 8.16 -1.61
CA THR A 207 11.38 6.86 -1.20
C THR A 207 10.26 5.93 -0.75
N TYR A 208 9.40 6.38 0.15
CA TYR A 208 8.32 5.56 0.70
C TYR A 208 7.33 5.11 -0.37
N LEU A 209 6.72 6.05 -1.11
CA LEU A 209 5.72 5.72 -2.12
C LEU A 209 6.34 5.02 -3.35
N GLY A 210 7.57 5.38 -3.74
CA GLY A 210 8.30 4.72 -4.82
C GLY A 210 8.57 3.25 -4.49
N THR A 211 9.01 2.96 -3.26
CA THR A 211 9.32 1.59 -2.85
C THR A 211 8.06 0.75 -2.76
N LEU A 212 6.98 1.32 -2.21
CA LEU A 212 5.67 0.66 -2.19
C LEU A 212 5.18 0.31 -3.60
N ARG A 213 5.42 1.15 -4.61
CA ARG A 213 5.12 0.81 -6.01
C ARG A 213 5.93 -0.41 -6.46
N ASN A 214 7.24 -0.42 -6.21
CA ASN A 214 8.12 -1.52 -6.61
C ASN A 214 7.72 -2.84 -5.92
N VAL A 215 7.35 -2.79 -4.64
CA VAL A 215 6.85 -3.93 -3.88
C VAL A 215 5.54 -4.47 -4.47
N THR A 216 4.56 -3.60 -4.76
CA THR A 216 3.33 -4.03 -5.46
C THR A 216 3.62 -4.66 -6.80
N GLU A 217 4.46 -4.04 -7.61
CA GLU A 217 4.80 -4.54 -8.94
C GLU A 217 5.47 -5.93 -8.88
N SER A 218 6.28 -6.18 -7.85
CA SER A 218 6.92 -7.49 -7.65
C SER A 218 5.93 -8.63 -7.41
N ALA A 219 4.70 -8.32 -6.98
CA ALA A 219 3.68 -9.33 -6.70
C ALA A 219 2.97 -9.86 -7.94
N ALA A 220 3.14 -9.22 -9.11
CA ALA A 220 2.62 -9.69 -10.38
C ALA A 220 3.19 -11.07 -10.75
N ILE A 221 2.35 -11.92 -11.34
CA ILE A 221 2.72 -13.28 -11.74
C ILE A 221 3.00 -13.28 -13.25
N ASN A 222 4.28 -13.32 -13.62
CA ASN A 222 4.73 -13.36 -15.02
C ASN A 222 4.95 -14.81 -15.48
N ASN A 223 4.64 -15.11 -16.75
CA ASN A 223 4.82 -16.43 -17.38
C ASN A 223 6.27 -16.93 -17.49
N LYS A 224 7.27 -16.24 -16.92
CA LYS A 224 8.69 -16.53 -17.16
C LYS A 224 9.28 -17.72 -16.39
N ASN A 225 8.47 -18.50 -15.66
CA ASN A 225 8.94 -19.70 -14.95
C ASN A 225 8.42 -21.04 -15.48
N THR A 226 7.83 -21.10 -16.68
CA THR A 226 7.75 -22.37 -17.44
C THR A 226 9.01 -22.56 -18.29
N ALA A 227 10.17 -22.55 -17.66
CA ALA A 227 11.41 -22.98 -18.29
C ALA A 227 12.35 -23.63 -17.26
N LYS A 228 12.34 -24.97 -17.30
CA LYS A 228 13.33 -25.93 -16.76
C LYS A 228 13.26 -26.24 -15.26
N ILE A 229 12.50 -27.31 -14.95
CA ILE A 229 13.08 -28.47 -14.27
C ILE A 229 13.13 -29.59 -15.32
#